data_AF-A0A9D4B2P2-F1
#
_entry.id   AF-A0A9D4B2P2-F1
#
_cell.length_a   1.000
_cell.length_b   1.000
_cell.length_c   1.000
_cell.angle_alpha   90.00
_cell.angle_beta   90.00
_cell.angle_gamma   90.00
#
_symmetry.space_group_name_H-M   'P 1'
#
loop_
_entity.id
_entity.type
_entity.pdbx_description
1 polymer ?
#
loop_
_entity_poly.entity_id
_entity_poly.type
_entity_poly.pdbx_seq_one_letter_code
_entity_poly.pdbx_strand_id
1 'polypeptide(L)' 'MKHGYIGEFEIIDDHRAGKIVVNLTARLNKCSVISPRFDVQLKDLEKWQNNLLPS' A
#
# COMPACT_ATOMS: atom_id res chain seq x y z
N MET A 1 7.31 6.62 -0.96
CA MET A 1 8.34 6.80 0.09
C MET A 1 7.99 7.83 1.17
N LYS A 2 7.09 8.80 0.92
CA LYS A 2 6.81 9.95 1.81
C LYS A 2 6.40 9.62 3.27
N HIS A 3 5.97 8.38 3.55
CA HIS A 3 5.54 7.94 4.89
C HIS A 3 6.51 6.98 5.60
N GLY A 4 7.67 6.67 5.00
CA GLY A 4 8.77 5.94 5.66
C GLY A 4 8.57 4.43 5.90
N TYR A 5 7.54 3.81 5.33
CA TYR A 5 7.29 2.35 5.46
C TYR A 5 8.16 1.47 4.55
N ILE A 6 8.66 2.03 3.45
CA ILE A 6 9.54 1.36 2.49
C ILE A 6 10.78 2.23 2.28
N GLY A 7 11.93 1.58 2.11
CA GLY A 7 13.21 2.23 1.84
C GLY A 7 13.42 2.42 0.34
N GLU A 8 14.68 2.29 -0.06
CA GLU A 8 15.08 2.28 -1.47
C GLU A 8 14.43 1.09 -2.19
N PHE A 9 14.07 1.30 -3.45
CA PHE A 9 13.60 0.24 -4.33
C PHE A 9 14.20 0.42 -5.72
N GLU A 10 14.38 -0.70 -6.40
CA GLU A 10 14.89 -0.77 -7.75
C GLU A 10 13.85 -1.41 -8.67
N ILE A 11 13.65 -0.81 -9.83
CA ILE A 11 12.83 -1.38 -10.90
C ILE A 11 13.79 -2.01 -11.90
N ILE A 12 13.68 -3.32 -12.06
CA ILE A 12 14.44 -4.09 -13.05
C ILE A 12 13.53 -4.31 -14.25
N ASP A 13 13.90 -3.75 -15.39
CA ASP A 13 13.19 -3.99 -16.64
C ASP A 13 13.66 -5.30 -17.27
N ASP A 14 12.79 -6.30 -17.28
CA ASP A 14 13.02 -7.60 -17.91
C ASP A 14 12.42 -7.70 -19.32
N HIS A 15 11.98 -6.56 -19.90
CA HIS A 15 11.24 -6.47 -21.16
C HIS A 15 9.94 -7.32 -21.18
N ARG A 16 9.44 -7.74 -20.01
CA ARG A 16 8.16 -8.43 -19.85
C ARG A 16 7.20 -7.57 -19.04
N ALA A 17 7.09 -7.85 -17.74
CA ALA A 17 6.22 -7.13 -16.81
C ALA A 17 7.02 -6.32 -15.78
N GLY A 18 8.36 -6.39 -15.84
CA GLY A 18 9.25 -5.79 -14.87
C GLY A 18 9.30 -6.56 -13.56
N LYS A 19 10.32 -6.27 -12.77
CA LYS A 19 10.46 -6.73 -11.39
C LYS A 19 10.78 -5.53 -10.51
N ILE A 20 10.32 -5.56 -9.27
CA ILE A 20 10.59 -4.50 -8.31
C ILE A 20 11.21 -5.13 -7.08
N VAL A 21 12.42 -4.71 -6.75
CA VAL A 21 13.12 -5.09 -5.53
C VAL A 21 12.93 -3.97 -4.53
N VAL A 22 12.32 -4.25 -3.37
CA VAL A 22 12.01 -3.24 -2.36
C VAL A 22 12.75 -3.56 -1.08
N ASN A 23 13.46 -2.58 -0.53
CA ASN A 23 14.03 -2.68 0.82
C ASN A 23 12.97 -2.30 1.87
N LEU A 24 12.73 -3.16 2.86
CA LEU A 24 11.74 -2.94 3.91
C LEU A 24 12.41 -2.38 5.17
N THR A 25 11.90 -1.26 5.67
CA THR A 25 12.43 -0.56 6.87
C THR A 25 11.95 -1.17 8.19
N ALA A 26 11.38 -2.38 8.18
CA ALA A 26 10.77 -3.09 9.31
C ALA A 26 9.60 -2.37 10.02
N ARG A 27 9.16 -1.20 9.54
CA ARG A 27 8.01 -0.44 10.11
C ARG A 27 6.65 -0.85 9.54
N LEU A 28 6.62 -1.72 8.54
CA LEU A 28 5.40 -2.14 7.86
C LEU A 28 4.76 -3.30 8.63
N ASN A 29 3.56 -3.07 9.19
CA ASN A 29 2.80 -4.10 9.89
C ASN A 29 1.97 -4.96 8.92
N LYS A 30 1.19 -4.29 8.06
CA LYS A 30 0.34 -4.93 7.05
C LYS A 30 0.12 -3.97 5.88
N CYS A 31 0.18 -4.50 4.67
CA CYS A 31 -0.23 -3.81 3.44
C CYS A 31 -1.06 -4.77 2.60
N SER A 32 -2.28 -4.38 2.25
CA SER A 32 -3.20 -5.20 1.46
C SER A 32 -4.11 -4.32 0.63
N VAL A 33 -4.60 -4.86 -0.49
CA VAL A 33 -5.54 -4.18 -1.38
C VAL A 33 -6.97 -4.60 -1.03
N ILE A 34 -7.92 -3.66 -1.14
CA ILE A 34 -9.36 -3.95 -1.05
C ILE A 34 -9.85 -4.30 -2.44
N SER A 35 -10.43 -5.49 -2.60
CA SER A 35 -11.01 -5.98 -3.85
C SER A 35 -12.40 -6.56 -3.60
N PRO A 36 -13.43 -6.22 -4.40
CA PRO A 36 -13.41 -5.25 -5.50
C PRO A 36 -13.19 -3.81 -5.02
N ARG A 37 -12.84 -2.91 -5.95
CA ARG A 37 -12.72 -1.48 -5.63
C ARG A 37 -14.11 -0.89 -5.47
N PHE A 38 -14.55 -0.71 -4.23
CA PHE A 38 -15.84 -0.11 -3.91
C PHE A 38 -15.82 1.41 -4.12
N ASP A 39 -16.93 1.96 -4.60
CA ASP A 39 -17.14 3.41 -4.62
C ASP A 39 -17.44 3.89 -3.19
N VAL A 40 -16.63 4.81 -2.68
CA VAL A 40 -16.74 5.33 -1.31
C VAL A 40 -17.12 6.81 -1.36
N GLN A 41 -18.25 7.17 -0.75
CA GLN A 41 -18.67 8.56 -0.58
C GLN A 41 -17.93 9.20 0.59
N LEU A 42 -17.78 10.53 0.59
CA LEU A 42 -17.10 11.28 1.66
C LEU A 42 -17.68 10.98 3.06
N LYS A 43 -18.99 10.80 3.15
CA LYS A 43 -19.70 10.45 4.40
C LYS A 43 -19.32 9.08 4.96
N ASP A 44 -18.84 8.16 4.12
CA ASP A 44 -18.53 6.79 4.51
C ASP A 44 -17.05 6.63 4.89
N LEU A 45 -16.22 7.67 4.72
CA LEU A 45 -14.77 7.60 4.98
C LEU A 45 -14.42 7.21 6.41
N GLU A 46 -15.11 7.78 7.41
CA GLU A 46 -14.87 7.45 8.82
C GLU A 46 -15.13 5.98 9.11
N LYS A 47 -16.22 5.42 8.53
CA LYS A 47 -16.55 4.00 8.66
C LYS A 47 -15.44 3.14 8.09
N TRP A 48 -14.90 3.49 6.92
CA TRP A 48 -13.80 2.74 6.31
C TRP A 48 -12.49 2.87 7.09
N GLN A 49 -12.16 4.06 7.61
CA GLN A 49 -10.98 4.27 8.44
C GLN A 49 -11.03 3.40 9.70
N ASN A 50 -12.13 3.44 10.45
CA ASN A 50 -12.30 2.66 11.68
C ASN A 50 -12.25 1.15 11.45
N ASN A 51 -12.71 0.68 10.28
CA ASN A 51 -12.69 -0.74 9.96
C ASN A 51 -11.32 -1.25 9.46
N LEU A 52 -10.52 -0.38 8.85
CA LEU A 52 -9.29 -0.78 8.16
C LEU A 52 -8.03 -0.44 8.94
N LEU A 53 -8.03 0.69 9.66
CA LEU A 53 -6.87 1.18 10.39
C LEU A 53 -6.91 0.67 11.83
N PRO A 54 -5.77 0.25 12.38
CA PRO A 54 -5.71 -0.33 13.71
C PRO A 54 -5.95 0.69 14.85
N SER A 55 -5.78 1.98 14.61
CA SER A 55 -6.11 3.10 15.52
C SER A 55 -6.09 4.41 14.75
#